data_AF-A0A8T4GLY3-F1
#
_entry.id   AF-A0A8T4GLY3-F1
#
_cell.length_a   1.000
_cell.length_b   1.000
_cell.length_c   1.000
_cell.angle_alpha   90.00
_cell.angle_beta   90.00
_cell.angle_gamma   90.00
#
_symmetry.space_group_name_H-M   'P 1'
#
loop_
_entity.id
_entity.type
_entity.pdbx_description
1 polymer ?
#
loop_
_entity_poly.entity_id
_entity_poly.type
_entity_poly.pdbx_seq_one_letter_code
_entity_poly.pdbx_strand_id
1 'polypeptide(L)'
;MSSLSYPAGTLRSCQETIREAARAYSEADRAAVITGMGTSQHRCGTDNVHALLNLALLTGNVGRPGTGVNPLRGQNNVQGASDVGGLPGVLPGYESVTDPDARERVAAEWGVKPPADPGLTEVEATHRFGDEVRAAVVFGENPAVTEPNASTVASAFEALNFCVVIDLFETATAAHADVVLPGSAWAEKAGTITNTDRRVMRMRPNADLPGDARRDLEVLSALGRRLTDRPDTFDYDGPEAVFDELARVAPIYEGMSYRGIGDATSAGRSRPRTTPGRTCYTRRSS
;
A
#
# COMPACT_ATOMS: atom_id res chain seq x y z
N MET A 1 25.49 9.80 -25.44
CA MET A 1 24.31 10.52 -25.98
C MET A 1 24.20 10.19 -27.46
N SER A 2 23.48 9.12 -27.80
CA SER A 2 23.14 8.83 -29.20
C SER A 2 21.94 9.69 -29.56
N SER A 3 22.11 10.58 -30.52
CA SER A 3 21.07 11.48 -31.02
C SER A 3 20.03 10.67 -31.82
N LEU A 4 18.86 10.47 -31.23
CA LEU A 4 17.66 10.13 -32.00
C LEU A 4 17.31 11.36 -32.87
N SER A 5 17.54 11.26 -34.18
CA SER A 5 17.15 12.27 -35.14
C SER A 5 15.65 12.13 -35.44
N TYR A 6 14.85 13.07 -34.93
CA TYR A 6 13.45 13.22 -35.32
C TYR A 6 13.33 14.25 -36.46
N PRO A 7 12.40 14.08 -37.42
CA PRO A 7 12.21 15.04 -38.51
C PRO A 7 11.90 16.44 -37.99
N ALA A 8 12.52 17.47 -38.57
CA ALA A 8 12.43 18.86 -38.12
C ALA A 8 11.00 19.44 -38.11
N GLY A 9 10.09 18.92 -38.93
CA GLY A 9 8.67 19.29 -38.94
C GLY A 9 7.88 18.76 -37.73
N THR A 10 8.20 17.55 -37.28
CA THR A 10 7.59 16.91 -36.11
C THR A 10 8.07 17.57 -34.80
N LEU A 11 9.32 18.03 -34.76
CA LEU A 11 9.87 18.70 -33.58
C LEU A 11 9.28 20.10 -33.33
N ARG A 12 8.97 20.88 -34.39
CA ARG A 12 8.30 22.19 -34.26
C ARG A 12 6.86 22.06 -33.74
N SER A 13 6.11 21.07 -34.22
CA SER A 13 4.75 20.82 -33.70
C SER A 13 4.78 20.35 -32.24
N CYS A 14 5.76 19.53 -31.84
CA CYS A 14 5.93 19.13 -30.45
C CYS A 14 6.23 20.31 -29.51
N GLN A 15 7.11 21.25 -29.90
CA GLN A 15 7.43 22.40 -29.04
C GLN A 15 6.22 23.32 -28.83
N GLU A 16 5.47 23.63 -29.88
CA GLU A 16 4.25 24.44 -29.77
C GLU A 16 3.20 23.72 -28.92
N THR A 17 3.01 22.41 -29.12
CA THR A 17 2.09 21.60 -28.32
C THR A 17 2.46 21.64 -26.83
N ILE A 18 3.75 21.53 -26.49
CA ILE A 18 4.21 21.62 -25.10
C ILE A 18 3.93 23.01 -24.51
N ARG A 19 4.19 24.08 -25.26
CA ARG A 19 3.90 25.46 -24.82
C ARG A 19 2.41 25.69 -24.61
N GLU A 20 1.58 25.18 -25.51
CA GLU A 20 0.13 25.26 -25.42
C GLU A 20 -0.39 24.52 -24.19
N ALA A 21 0.05 23.28 -23.97
CA ALA A 21 -0.32 22.49 -22.80
C ALA A 21 0.13 23.16 -21.49
N ALA A 22 1.35 23.72 -21.45
CA ALA A 22 1.85 24.43 -20.29
C ALA A 22 1.01 25.68 -19.96
N ARG A 23 0.65 26.48 -20.98
CA ARG A 23 -0.23 27.65 -20.82
C ARG A 23 -1.60 27.24 -20.32
N ALA A 24 -2.23 26.26 -20.97
CA ALA A 24 -3.55 25.76 -20.60
C ALA A 24 -3.59 25.28 -19.14
N TYR A 25 -2.55 24.55 -18.68
CA TYR A 25 -2.46 24.12 -17.30
C TYR A 25 -2.23 25.29 -16.32
N SER A 26 -1.37 26.25 -16.67
CA SER A 26 -1.04 27.39 -15.80
C SER A 26 -2.13 28.46 -15.69
N GLU A 27 -2.95 28.62 -16.73
CA GLU A 27 -3.99 29.65 -16.81
C GLU A 27 -5.36 29.16 -16.27
N ALA A 28 -5.52 27.85 -16.04
CA ALA A 28 -6.74 27.29 -15.46
C ALA A 28 -6.92 27.74 -14.00
N ASP A 29 -8.14 28.12 -13.61
CA ASP A 29 -8.49 28.43 -12.20
C ASP A 29 -8.24 27.21 -11.29
N ARG A 30 -8.46 26.00 -11.83
CA ARG A 30 -8.26 24.72 -11.16
C ARG A 30 -7.73 23.70 -12.14
N ALA A 31 -6.54 23.19 -11.87
CA ALA A 31 -5.97 22.08 -12.62
C ALA A 31 -5.60 20.94 -11.67
N ALA A 32 -5.93 19.72 -12.09
CA ALA A 32 -5.57 18.49 -11.40
C ALA A 32 -4.74 17.61 -12.34
N VAL A 33 -3.66 17.05 -11.82
CA VAL A 33 -2.89 16.02 -12.51
C VAL A 33 -3.43 14.67 -12.05
N ILE A 34 -3.86 13.85 -12.99
CA ILE A 34 -4.21 12.44 -12.76
C ILE A 34 -3.11 11.60 -13.39
N THR A 35 -2.40 10.81 -12.58
CA THR A 35 -1.25 10.01 -13.01
C THR A 35 -1.39 8.56 -12.58
N GLY A 36 -0.54 7.68 -13.10
CA GLY A 36 -0.52 6.25 -12.80
C GLY A 36 0.82 5.64 -13.15
N MET A 37 0.81 4.35 -13.46
CA MET A 37 2.05 3.58 -13.66
C MET A 37 2.91 4.05 -14.85
N GLY A 38 2.31 4.69 -15.86
CA GLY A 38 3.04 5.31 -16.97
C GLY A 38 3.92 6.51 -16.58
N THR A 39 3.89 6.96 -15.32
CA THR A 39 4.84 7.94 -14.79
C THR A 39 5.87 7.28 -13.87
N SER A 40 5.46 6.32 -13.03
CA SER A 40 6.30 5.68 -12.02
C SER A 40 7.14 4.50 -12.53
N GLN A 41 6.66 3.70 -13.48
CA GLN A 41 7.36 2.52 -14.02
C GLN A 41 8.39 2.90 -15.09
N HIS A 42 9.21 3.90 -14.77
CA HIS A 42 10.33 4.35 -15.58
C HIS A 42 11.58 4.43 -14.71
N ARG A 43 12.76 4.34 -15.34
CA ARG A 43 14.05 4.51 -14.65
C ARG A 43 14.14 5.81 -13.85
N CYS A 44 13.46 6.86 -14.32
CA CYS A 44 13.38 8.17 -13.65
C CYS A 44 12.00 8.42 -13.04
N GLY A 45 11.28 7.38 -12.62
CA GLY A 45 9.89 7.48 -12.14
C GLY A 45 9.72 8.46 -10.98
N THR A 46 10.63 8.45 -10.02
CA THR A 46 10.65 9.40 -8.90
C THR A 46 10.78 10.85 -9.37
N ASP A 47 11.72 11.11 -10.28
CA ASP A 47 11.93 12.46 -10.84
C ASP A 47 10.72 12.94 -11.63
N ASN A 48 10.07 12.05 -12.38
CA ASN A 48 8.86 12.38 -13.12
C ASN A 48 7.73 12.80 -12.18
N VAL A 49 7.53 12.09 -11.06
CA VAL A 49 6.52 12.45 -10.05
C VAL A 49 6.87 13.77 -9.38
N HIS A 50 8.14 14.00 -9.04
CA HIS A 50 8.60 15.27 -8.50
C HIS A 50 8.37 16.43 -9.47
N ALA A 51 8.59 16.23 -10.78
CA ALA A 51 8.32 17.25 -11.79
C ALA A 51 6.83 17.64 -11.83
N LEU A 52 5.92 16.67 -11.74
CA LEU A 52 4.48 16.94 -11.66
C LEU A 52 4.09 17.69 -10.37
N LEU A 53 4.67 17.31 -9.23
CA LEU A 53 4.47 18.02 -7.96
C LEU A 53 4.97 19.46 -8.04
N ASN A 54 6.16 19.68 -8.59
CA ASN A 54 6.72 21.02 -8.78
C ASN A 54 5.81 21.87 -9.67
N LEU A 55 5.26 21.32 -10.75
CA LEU A 55 4.32 22.04 -11.62
C LEU A 55 3.03 22.44 -10.88
N ALA A 56 2.46 21.54 -10.08
CA ALA A 56 1.30 21.84 -9.26
C ALA A 56 1.59 22.91 -8.20
N LEU A 57 2.78 22.87 -7.56
CA LEU A 57 3.22 23.88 -6.60
C LEU A 57 3.43 25.24 -7.26
N LEU A 58 4.12 25.29 -8.40
CA LEU A 58 4.40 26.51 -9.18
C LEU A 58 3.13 27.25 -9.61
N THR A 59 2.07 26.51 -9.90
CA THR A 59 0.78 27.05 -10.37
C THR A 59 -0.25 27.23 -9.25
N GLY A 60 0.11 26.94 -7.99
CA GLY A 60 -0.83 27.04 -6.86
C GLY A 60 -1.96 26.01 -6.87
N ASN A 61 -1.82 24.94 -7.66
CA ASN A 61 -2.79 23.86 -7.81
C ASN A 61 -2.68 22.79 -6.70
N VAL A 62 -2.52 23.20 -5.44
CA VAL A 62 -2.40 22.31 -4.27
C VAL A 62 -3.25 22.84 -3.11
N GLY A 63 -3.85 21.94 -2.32
CA GLY A 63 -4.58 22.31 -1.10
C GLY A 63 -5.99 22.86 -1.31
N ARG A 64 -6.57 22.69 -2.51
CA ARG A 64 -7.91 23.18 -2.86
C ARG A 64 -8.72 22.09 -3.57
N PRO A 65 -10.06 22.06 -3.42
CA PRO A 65 -10.91 21.15 -4.21
C PRO A 65 -10.74 21.38 -5.72
N GLY A 66 -10.65 20.28 -6.46
CA GLY A 66 -10.45 20.30 -7.92
C GLY A 66 -9.01 20.47 -8.37
N THR A 67 -8.03 20.45 -7.46
CA THR A 67 -6.60 20.55 -7.79
C THR A 67 -5.80 19.37 -7.24
N GLY A 68 -4.48 19.36 -7.48
CA GLY A 68 -3.53 18.44 -6.87
C GLY A 68 -2.94 17.43 -7.84
N VAL A 69 -2.01 16.62 -7.34
CA VAL A 69 -1.42 15.48 -8.06
C VAL A 69 -1.99 14.21 -7.48
N ASN A 70 -2.74 13.47 -8.29
CA ASN A 70 -3.59 12.37 -7.86
C ASN A 70 -3.12 11.08 -8.56
N PRO A 71 -2.26 10.28 -7.90
CA PRO A 71 -1.86 8.99 -8.44
C PRO A 71 -3.02 7.98 -8.30
N LEU A 72 -3.50 7.46 -9.41
CA LEU A 72 -4.47 6.37 -9.45
C LEU A 72 -3.76 5.09 -9.01
N ARG A 73 -4.18 4.58 -7.86
CA ARG A 73 -3.71 3.31 -7.32
C ARG A 73 -4.45 2.16 -8.01
N GLY A 74 -3.73 1.10 -8.37
CA GLY A 74 -4.27 -0.01 -9.15
C GLY A 74 -5.15 -0.97 -8.34
N GLN A 75 -4.56 -1.65 -7.35
CA GLN A 75 -5.29 -2.63 -6.52
C GLN A 75 -6.21 -1.93 -5.52
N ASN A 76 -7.31 -2.61 -5.16
CA ASN A 76 -8.38 -2.10 -4.31
C ASN A 76 -7.92 -1.61 -2.92
N ASN A 77 -6.83 -2.17 -2.40
CA ASN A 77 -6.34 -1.89 -1.06
C ASN A 77 -4.82 -1.64 -0.98
N VAL A 78 -4.13 -1.34 -2.09
CA VAL A 78 -2.69 -1.03 -2.02
C VAL A 78 -2.38 0.18 -1.13
N GLN A 79 -3.32 1.14 -1.07
CA GLN A 79 -3.24 2.26 -0.14
C GLN A 79 -3.35 1.77 1.31
N GLY A 80 -4.35 0.92 1.62
CA GLY A 80 -4.53 0.39 2.97
C GLY A 80 -3.39 -0.54 3.41
N ALA A 81 -2.88 -1.39 2.52
CA ALA A 81 -1.72 -2.23 2.79
C ALA A 81 -0.49 -1.38 3.16
N SER A 82 -0.27 -0.26 2.45
CA SER A 82 0.77 0.70 2.81
C SER A 82 0.48 1.43 4.13
N ASP A 83 -0.78 1.83 4.36
CA ASP A 83 -1.23 2.53 5.57
C ASP A 83 -0.96 1.69 6.83
N VAL A 84 -1.07 0.36 6.75
CA VAL A 84 -0.87 -0.57 7.87
C VAL A 84 0.57 -1.10 8.01
N GLY A 85 1.53 -0.51 7.30
CA GLY A 85 2.94 -0.91 7.41
C GLY A 85 3.34 -2.13 6.57
N GLY A 86 2.60 -2.46 5.50
CA GLY A 86 2.96 -3.47 4.50
C GLY A 86 4.13 -3.05 3.60
N LEU A 87 5.11 -2.34 4.15
CA LEU A 87 6.29 -1.81 3.47
C LEU A 87 7.49 -1.98 4.42
N PRO A 88 8.66 -2.39 3.93
CA PRO A 88 9.75 -2.91 4.78
C PRO A 88 10.38 -1.89 5.73
N GLY A 89 10.18 -0.58 5.50
CA GLY A 89 10.82 0.48 6.27
C GLY A 89 9.88 1.34 7.12
N VAL A 90 8.59 0.97 7.22
CA VAL A 90 7.61 1.78 7.96
C VAL A 90 6.71 0.95 8.86
N LEU A 91 6.37 1.53 9.99
CA LEU A 91 5.32 1.09 10.91
C LEU A 91 3.95 1.55 10.39
N PRO A 92 2.84 1.01 10.93
CA PRO A 92 1.49 1.49 10.63
C PRO A 92 1.40 3.03 10.77
N GLY A 93 0.81 3.70 9.77
CA GLY A 93 0.72 5.15 9.73
C GLY A 93 1.84 5.87 8.95
N TYR A 94 2.69 5.14 8.22
CA TYR A 94 3.85 5.66 7.47
C TYR A 94 4.98 6.23 8.35
N GLU A 95 5.07 5.78 9.60
CA GLU A 95 6.16 6.19 10.49
C GLU A 95 7.39 5.33 10.26
N SER A 96 8.57 5.93 10.19
CA SER A 96 9.80 5.19 9.90
C SER A 96 10.11 4.20 11.02
N VAL A 97 10.59 2.99 10.66
CA VAL A 97 11.18 2.06 11.64
C VAL A 97 12.44 2.61 12.30
N THR A 98 13.05 3.66 11.74
CA THR A 98 14.19 4.33 12.38
C THR A 98 13.77 5.36 13.44
N ASP A 99 12.49 5.68 13.56
CA ASP A 99 11.96 6.62 14.54
C ASP A 99 11.79 5.93 15.91
N PRO A 100 12.54 6.33 16.95
CA PRO A 100 12.47 5.71 18.26
C PRO A 100 11.11 5.93 18.96
N ASP A 101 10.46 7.08 18.76
CA ASP A 101 9.20 7.42 19.42
C ASP A 101 8.06 6.60 18.81
N ALA A 102 8.07 6.45 17.48
CA ALA A 102 7.10 5.60 16.79
C ALA A 102 7.22 4.14 17.21
N ARG A 103 8.45 3.63 17.29
CA ARG A 103 8.72 2.26 17.76
C ARG A 103 8.29 2.04 19.18
N GLU A 104 8.50 3.01 20.07
CA GLU A 104 8.10 2.87 21.48
C GLU A 104 6.58 2.82 21.62
N ARG A 105 5.83 3.65 20.88
CA ARG A 105 4.36 3.59 20.88
C ARG A 105 3.84 2.23 20.37
N VAL A 106 4.39 1.72 19.28
CA VAL A 106 4.02 0.39 18.75
C VAL A 106 4.43 -0.71 19.73
N ALA A 107 5.61 -0.60 20.34
CA ALA A 107 6.08 -1.57 21.33
C ALA A 107 5.21 -1.61 22.58
N ALA A 108 4.64 -0.47 23.00
CA ALA A 108 3.72 -0.42 24.14
C ALA A 108 2.42 -1.18 23.88
N GLU A 109 1.91 -1.16 22.65
CA GLU A 109 0.72 -1.92 22.26
C GLU A 109 1.05 -3.41 22.02
N TRP A 110 2.05 -3.70 21.19
CA TRP A 110 2.38 -5.07 20.79
C TRP A 110 3.16 -5.84 21.85
N GLY A 111 3.72 -5.14 22.83
CA GLY A 111 4.62 -5.67 23.86
C GLY A 111 5.92 -6.26 23.30
N VAL A 112 6.26 -5.98 22.04
CA VAL A 112 7.52 -6.31 21.38
C VAL A 112 8.00 -5.10 20.60
N LYS A 113 9.29 -4.78 20.71
CA LYS A 113 9.86 -3.62 20.02
C LYS A 113 10.10 -3.97 18.55
N PRO A 114 9.52 -3.23 17.59
CA PRO A 114 9.81 -3.45 16.18
C PRO A 114 11.32 -3.29 15.87
N PRO A 115 11.86 -3.94 14.84
CA PRO A 115 13.23 -3.72 14.36
C PRO A 115 13.51 -2.24 14.05
N ALA A 116 14.77 -1.83 14.15
CA ALA A 116 15.21 -0.46 13.86
C ALA A 116 15.58 -0.26 12.38
N ASP A 117 15.97 -1.35 11.73
CA ASP A 117 16.49 -1.35 10.38
C ASP A 117 15.40 -1.74 9.39
N PRO A 118 15.27 -1.06 8.25
CA PRO A 118 14.37 -1.45 7.18
C PRO A 118 14.66 -2.88 6.70
N GLY A 119 13.60 -3.64 6.45
CA GLY A 119 13.68 -4.93 5.77
C GLY A 119 13.98 -4.80 4.27
N LEU A 120 13.96 -5.94 3.59
CA LEU A 120 14.10 -6.00 2.13
C LEU A 120 12.77 -5.68 1.45
N THR A 121 12.83 -4.97 0.31
CA THR A 121 11.70 -4.94 -0.63
C THR A 121 11.47 -6.32 -1.26
N GLU A 122 10.30 -6.56 -1.84
CA GLU A 122 9.99 -7.82 -2.53
C GLU A 122 11.02 -8.16 -3.61
N VAL A 123 11.37 -7.20 -4.46
CA VAL A 123 12.40 -7.33 -5.51
C VAL A 123 13.77 -7.67 -4.91
N GLU A 124 14.12 -7.06 -3.79
CA GLU A 124 15.37 -7.32 -3.08
C GLU A 124 15.39 -8.69 -2.39
N ALA A 125 14.25 -9.15 -1.88
CA ALA A 125 14.09 -10.42 -1.23
C ALA A 125 14.20 -11.57 -2.23
N THR A 126 13.46 -11.49 -3.35
CA THR A 126 13.46 -12.52 -4.40
C THR A 126 14.84 -12.74 -5.01
N HIS A 127 15.64 -11.68 -5.19
CA HIS A 127 17.04 -11.80 -5.64
C HIS A 127 17.99 -12.45 -4.61
N ARG A 128 17.56 -12.59 -3.35
CA ARG A 128 18.33 -13.19 -2.25
C ARG A 128 17.78 -14.53 -1.79
N PHE A 129 16.79 -15.09 -2.48
CA PHE A 129 16.27 -16.41 -2.20
C PHE A 129 17.37 -17.46 -2.37
N GLY A 130 17.47 -18.37 -1.40
CA GLY A 130 18.55 -19.35 -1.35
C GLY A 130 19.91 -18.78 -0.96
N ASP A 131 19.98 -17.52 -0.52
CA ASP A 131 21.14 -16.94 0.15
C ASP A 131 20.77 -16.28 1.48
N GLU A 132 20.53 -14.99 1.53
CA GLU A 132 20.13 -14.33 2.80
C GLU A 132 18.70 -14.73 3.21
N VAL A 133 17.82 -15.02 2.24
CA VAL A 133 16.44 -15.40 2.48
C VAL A 133 16.27 -16.90 2.25
N ARG A 134 16.00 -17.63 3.32
CA ARG A 134 15.85 -19.10 3.30
C ARG A 134 14.40 -19.58 3.29
N ALA A 135 13.45 -18.73 3.68
CA ALA A 135 12.05 -19.08 3.71
C ALA A 135 11.18 -17.87 3.39
N ALA A 136 9.98 -18.12 2.85
CA ALA A 136 9.01 -17.08 2.51
C ALA A 136 7.58 -17.48 2.91
N VAL A 137 6.79 -16.47 3.31
CA VAL A 137 5.33 -16.57 3.41
C VAL A 137 4.75 -15.58 2.40
N VAL A 138 4.23 -16.07 1.29
CA VAL A 138 3.60 -15.26 0.25
C VAL A 138 2.11 -15.22 0.52
N PHE A 139 1.55 -14.02 0.68
CA PHE A 139 0.14 -13.86 1.03
C PHE A 139 -0.60 -13.03 -0.02
N GLY A 140 -1.47 -13.69 -0.80
CA GLY A 140 -2.33 -13.04 -1.79
C GLY A 140 -1.58 -12.39 -2.95
N GLU A 141 -0.38 -12.87 -3.26
CA GLU A 141 0.49 -12.36 -4.33
C GLU A 141 1.02 -13.48 -5.22
N ASN A 142 1.45 -13.12 -6.43
CA ASN A 142 1.88 -14.07 -7.45
C ASN A 142 3.21 -13.65 -8.14
N PRO A 143 4.30 -13.40 -7.37
CA PRO A 143 5.57 -12.89 -7.88
C PRO A 143 6.21 -13.74 -8.99
N ALA A 144 5.95 -15.05 -9.05
CA ALA A 144 6.47 -15.92 -10.10
C ALA A 144 6.02 -15.51 -11.53
N VAL A 145 5.01 -14.64 -11.66
CA VAL A 145 4.57 -14.10 -12.95
C VAL A 145 4.44 -12.57 -12.99
N THR A 146 4.25 -11.91 -11.86
CA THR A 146 4.02 -10.45 -11.83
C THR A 146 5.31 -9.64 -11.75
N GLU A 147 6.40 -10.23 -11.29
CA GLU A 147 7.66 -9.52 -11.12
C GLU A 147 8.43 -9.31 -12.45
N PRO A 148 9.22 -8.24 -12.56
CA PRO A 148 10.18 -8.09 -13.65
C PRO A 148 11.14 -9.28 -13.68
N ASN A 149 11.48 -9.76 -14.88
CA ASN A 149 12.26 -10.99 -15.04
C ASN A 149 11.62 -12.20 -14.34
N ALA A 150 10.29 -12.34 -14.46
CA ALA A 150 9.49 -13.40 -13.85
C ALA A 150 10.11 -14.81 -13.94
N SER A 151 10.76 -15.17 -15.04
CA SER A 151 11.45 -16.47 -15.16
C SER A 151 12.58 -16.65 -14.14
N THR A 152 13.36 -15.60 -13.90
CA THR A 152 14.41 -15.60 -12.87
C THR A 152 13.81 -15.67 -11.48
N VAL A 153 12.74 -14.91 -11.23
CA VAL A 153 12.04 -14.93 -9.92
C VAL A 153 11.44 -16.31 -9.65
N ALA A 154 10.74 -16.90 -10.63
CA ALA A 154 10.18 -18.25 -10.53
C ALA A 154 11.26 -19.30 -10.20
N SER A 155 12.41 -19.27 -10.89
CA SER A 155 13.53 -20.16 -10.55
C SER A 155 14.13 -19.88 -9.18
N ALA A 156 14.11 -18.64 -8.70
CA ALA A 156 14.63 -18.30 -7.39
C ALA A 156 13.80 -18.90 -6.24
N PHE A 157 12.50 -19.13 -6.44
CA PHE A 157 11.65 -19.82 -5.46
C PHE A 157 12.13 -21.25 -5.17
N GLU A 158 12.70 -21.95 -6.15
CA GLU A 158 13.24 -23.31 -5.97
C GLU A 158 14.45 -23.35 -5.02
N ALA A 159 15.09 -22.19 -4.77
CA ALA A 159 16.24 -22.09 -3.88
C ALA A 159 15.85 -21.84 -2.41
N LEU A 160 14.57 -21.60 -2.12
CA LEU A 160 14.08 -21.49 -0.74
C LEU A 160 14.11 -22.88 -0.07
N ASN A 161 14.42 -22.89 1.23
CA ASN A 161 14.32 -24.09 2.05
C ASN A 161 12.87 -24.39 2.46
N PHE A 162 12.01 -23.36 2.50
CA PHE A 162 10.61 -23.50 2.86
C PHE A 162 9.76 -22.33 2.34
N CYS A 163 8.66 -22.62 1.66
CA CYS A 163 7.74 -21.62 1.12
C CYS A 163 6.29 -21.95 1.51
N VAL A 164 5.62 -20.98 2.15
CA VAL A 164 4.18 -21.03 2.42
C VAL A 164 3.47 -20.05 1.51
N VAL A 165 2.42 -20.48 0.85
CA VAL A 165 1.56 -19.62 0.04
C VAL A 165 0.14 -19.61 0.61
N ILE A 166 -0.35 -18.42 0.94
CA ILE A 166 -1.73 -18.19 1.38
C ILE A 166 -2.48 -17.54 0.21
N ASP A 167 -3.33 -18.32 -0.48
CA ASP A 167 -4.01 -17.88 -1.70
C ASP A 167 -5.40 -18.54 -1.83
N LEU A 168 -6.19 -18.05 -2.78
CA LEU A 168 -7.49 -18.58 -3.18
C LEU A 168 -7.37 -19.63 -4.29
N PHE A 169 -6.33 -19.49 -5.12
CA PHE A 169 -6.14 -20.33 -6.30
C PHE A 169 -4.76 -20.97 -6.30
N GLU A 170 -4.63 -22.05 -7.07
CA GLU A 170 -3.33 -22.62 -7.42
C GLU A 170 -2.63 -21.69 -8.43
N THR A 171 -1.99 -20.65 -7.90
CA THR A 171 -1.24 -19.68 -8.70
C THR A 171 0.11 -20.26 -9.15
N ALA A 172 0.74 -19.60 -10.12
CA ALA A 172 2.10 -19.97 -10.53
C ALA A 172 3.09 -19.92 -9.36
N THR A 173 2.90 -19.01 -8.41
CA THR A 173 3.71 -18.97 -7.18
C THR A 173 3.35 -20.11 -6.23
N ALA A 174 2.07 -20.45 -6.09
CA ALA A 174 1.64 -21.60 -5.27
C ALA A 174 2.23 -22.93 -5.75
N ALA A 175 2.51 -23.08 -7.05
CA ALA A 175 3.17 -24.25 -7.61
C ALA A 175 4.60 -24.48 -7.09
N HIS A 176 5.24 -23.45 -6.52
CA HIS A 176 6.55 -23.53 -5.88
C HIS A 176 6.48 -23.70 -4.34
N ALA A 177 5.28 -23.75 -3.75
CA ALA A 177 5.10 -23.78 -2.31
C ALA A 177 5.28 -25.19 -1.74
N ASP A 178 5.88 -25.28 -0.55
CA ASP A 178 5.86 -26.51 0.26
C ASP A 178 4.51 -26.70 0.94
N VAL A 179 3.86 -25.59 1.30
CA VAL A 179 2.55 -25.57 1.94
C VAL A 179 1.67 -24.50 1.30
N VAL A 180 0.48 -24.89 0.84
CA VAL A 180 -0.57 -23.97 0.44
C VAL A 180 -1.65 -23.93 1.51
N LEU A 181 -1.96 -22.74 2.01
CA LEU A 181 -3.03 -22.50 2.98
C LEU A 181 -4.20 -21.79 2.27
N PRO A 182 -5.37 -22.43 2.12
CA PRO A 182 -6.50 -21.84 1.42
C PRO A 182 -7.09 -20.68 2.21
N GLY A 183 -6.94 -19.46 1.67
CA GLY A 183 -7.47 -18.23 2.24
C GLY A 183 -8.93 -17.97 1.85
N SER A 184 -9.36 -16.73 2.07
CA SER A 184 -10.76 -16.30 1.86
C SER A 184 -10.90 -15.19 0.83
N ALA A 185 -11.91 -15.33 -0.05
CA ALA A 185 -12.21 -14.33 -1.05
C ALA A 185 -12.78 -13.05 -0.42
N TRP A 186 -12.80 -11.97 -1.19
CA TRP A 186 -13.37 -10.69 -0.74
C TRP A 186 -14.82 -10.82 -0.23
N ALA A 187 -15.63 -11.68 -0.87
CA ALA A 187 -17.03 -11.88 -0.50
C ALA A 187 -17.23 -12.70 0.79
N GLU A 188 -16.20 -13.39 1.28
CA GLU A 188 -16.29 -14.34 2.41
C GLU A 188 -15.77 -13.74 3.72
N LYS A 189 -15.10 -12.59 3.63
CA LYS A 189 -14.41 -11.95 4.76
C LYS A 189 -14.93 -10.56 5.09
N ALA A 190 -14.77 -10.23 6.37
CA ALA A 190 -15.03 -8.92 6.93
C ALA A 190 -13.70 -8.16 7.12
N GLY A 191 -13.76 -6.83 7.11
CA GLY A 191 -12.57 -6.00 7.30
C GLY A 191 -12.76 -4.61 6.73
N THR A 192 -11.65 -3.96 6.37
CA THR A 192 -11.65 -2.64 5.74
C THR A 192 -10.70 -2.59 4.56
N ILE A 193 -11.04 -1.76 3.58
CA ILE A 193 -10.14 -1.37 2.49
C ILE A 193 -9.98 0.15 2.46
N THR A 194 -8.79 0.65 2.18
CA THR A 194 -8.54 2.05 1.84
C THR A 194 -8.33 2.16 0.34
N ASN A 195 -9.19 2.93 -0.34
CA ASN A 195 -9.10 3.13 -1.80
C ASN A 195 -8.12 4.27 -2.19
N THR A 196 -8.09 4.61 -3.48
CA THR A 196 -7.19 5.62 -4.04
C THR A 196 -7.40 7.05 -3.50
N ASP A 197 -8.61 7.43 -3.04
CA ASP A 197 -8.88 8.74 -2.43
C ASP A 197 -8.68 8.74 -0.90
N ARG A 198 -8.04 7.69 -0.38
CA ARG A 198 -7.79 7.45 1.05
C ARG A 198 -9.05 7.25 1.88
N ARG A 199 -10.14 6.83 1.25
CA ARG A 199 -11.39 6.50 1.94
C ARG A 199 -11.33 5.07 2.44
N VAL A 200 -11.48 4.94 3.75
CA VAL A 200 -11.66 3.64 4.40
C VAL A 200 -13.11 3.18 4.20
N MET A 201 -13.28 1.96 3.72
CA MET A 201 -14.57 1.35 3.43
C MET A 201 -14.65 0.00 4.13
N ARG A 202 -15.77 -0.27 4.80
CA ARG A 202 -15.98 -1.52 5.52
C ARG A 202 -16.49 -2.61 4.59
N MET A 203 -15.82 -3.75 4.62
CA MET A 203 -16.26 -4.98 3.97
C MET A 203 -17.19 -5.77 4.89
N ARG A 204 -18.19 -6.40 4.30
CA ARG A 204 -19.12 -7.31 4.96
C ARG A 204 -19.20 -8.60 4.15
N PRO A 205 -19.18 -9.77 4.80
CA PRO A 205 -19.27 -11.04 4.11
C PRO A 205 -20.68 -11.18 3.50
N ASN A 206 -20.73 -11.77 2.31
CA ASN A 206 -21.94 -12.06 1.54
C ASN A 206 -21.91 -13.48 0.94
N ALA A 207 -20.93 -14.29 1.31
CA ALA A 207 -20.78 -15.69 0.92
C ALA A 207 -20.14 -16.48 2.06
N ASP A 208 -20.41 -17.79 2.09
CA ASP A 208 -19.75 -18.73 2.98
C ASP A 208 -18.40 -19.18 2.38
N LEU A 209 -17.49 -19.63 3.25
CA LEU A 209 -16.19 -20.16 2.83
C LEU A 209 -16.36 -21.49 2.07
N PRO A 210 -15.62 -21.73 0.98
CA PRO A 210 -15.65 -22.99 0.28
C PRO A 210 -14.78 -24.05 0.97
N GLY A 211 -15.30 -25.28 1.10
CA GLY A 211 -14.53 -26.43 1.59
C GLY A 211 -13.88 -26.17 2.96
N ASP A 212 -12.58 -26.43 3.05
CA ASP A 212 -11.77 -26.24 4.27
C ASP A 212 -11.06 -24.88 4.34
N ALA A 213 -11.43 -23.93 3.46
CA ALA A 213 -10.88 -22.58 3.47
C ALA A 213 -11.17 -21.89 4.81
N ARG A 214 -10.26 -21.01 5.22
CA ARG A 214 -10.40 -20.20 6.43
C ARG A 214 -10.24 -18.73 6.10
N ARG A 215 -10.81 -17.86 6.93
CA ARG A 215 -10.59 -16.42 6.76
C ARG A 215 -9.11 -16.09 6.94
N ASP A 216 -8.60 -15.15 6.17
CA ASP A 216 -7.17 -14.82 6.22
C ASP A 216 -6.73 -14.42 7.62
N LEU A 217 -7.58 -13.67 8.36
CA LEU A 217 -7.32 -13.30 9.75
C LEU A 217 -7.21 -14.54 10.66
N GLU A 218 -8.04 -15.56 10.45
CA GLU A 218 -8.00 -16.81 11.21
C GLU A 218 -6.71 -17.58 10.91
N VAL A 219 -6.29 -17.63 9.63
CA VAL A 219 -5.03 -18.25 9.21
C VAL A 219 -3.83 -17.53 9.85
N LEU A 220 -3.74 -16.22 9.69
CA LEU A 220 -2.64 -15.41 10.23
C LEU A 220 -2.59 -15.46 11.76
N SER A 221 -3.74 -15.40 12.43
CA SER A 221 -3.83 -15.56 13.89
C SER A 221 -3.37 -16.94 14.33
N ALA A 222 -3.76 -18.00 13.61
CA ALA A 222 -3.36 -19.37 13.91
C ALA A 222 -1.86 -19.61 13.70
N LEU A 223 -1.24 -18.93 12.72
CA LEU A 223 0.21 -18.92 12.51
C LEU A 223 0.92 -18.19 13.66
N GLY A 224 0.48 -16.98 14.01
CA GLY A 224 1.02 -16.22 15.13
C GLY A 224 1.00 -17.00 16.45
N ARG A 225 -0.11 -17.70 16.74
CA ARG A 225 -0.22 -18.57 17.92
C ARG A 225 0.77 -19.73 17.97
N ARG A 226 1.19 -20.24 16.80
CA ARG A 226 2.05 -21.43 16.70
C ARG A 226 3.52 -21.09 16.56
N LEU A 227 3.83 -19.94 15.95
CA LEU A 227 5.17 -19.56 15.56
C LEU A 227 5.82 -18.57 16.53
N THR A 228 5.06 -18.02 17.47
CA THR A 228 5.56 -17.05 18.45
C THR A 228 5.49 -17.61 19.86
N ASP A 229 6.25 -16.99 20.77
CA ASP A 229 6.20 -17.22 22.21
C ASP A 229 5.06 -16.45 22.90
N ARG A 230 4.14 -15.85 22.12
CA ARG A 230 3.07 -14.97 22.59
C ARG A 230 1.71 -15.34 21.97
N PRO A 231 1.23 -16.58 22.16
CA PRO A 231 0.01 -17.03 21.50
C PRO A 231 -1.22 -16.17 21.82
N ASP A 232 -1.31 -15.68 23.05
CA ASP A 232 -2.47 -14.90 23.51
C ASP A 232 -2.59 -13.53 22.81
N THR A 233 -1.52 -13.01 22.18
CA THR A 233 -1.58 -11.74 21.44
C THR A 233 -2.17 -11.87 20.04
N PHE A 234 -2.54 -13.09 19.62
CA PHE A 234 -3.16 -13.38 18.33
C PHE A 234 -4.60 -13.93 18.51
N ASP A 235 -5.24 -13.62 19.64
CA ASP A 235 -6.63 -13.98 19.91
C ASP A 235 -7.57 -12.79 19.64
N TYR A 236 -7.82 -12.52 18.36
CA TYR A 236 -8.70 -11.44 17.93
C TYR A 236 -10.15 -11.92 17.79
N ASP A 237 -11.07 -11.22 18.44
CA ASP A 237 -12.52 -11.36 18.23
C ASP A 237 -12.96 -10.63 16.95
N GLY A 238 -12.49 -11.16 15.82
CA GLY A 238 -12.79 -10.64 14.49
C GLY A 238 -12.07 -9.34 14.10
N PRO A 239 -12.40 -8.77 12.93
CA PRO A 239 -11.67 -7.65 12.35
C PRO A 239 -11.89 -6.31 13.06
N GLU A 240 -12.95 -6.18 13.87
CA GLU A 240 -13.17 -4.98 14.69
C GLU A 240 -12.05 -4.81 15.72
N ALA A 241 -11.70 -5.89 16.43
CA ALA A 241 -10.61 -5.88 17.41
C ALA A 241 -9.26 -5.50 16.76
N VAL A 242 -8.97 -6.03 15.57
CA VAL A 242 -7.76 -5.69 14.80
C VAL A 242 -7.76 -4.24 14.37
N PHE A 243 -8.90 -3.72 13.89
CA PHE A 243 -9.01 -2.32 13.47
C PHE A 243 -8.85 -1.36 14.66
N ASP A 244 -9.40 -1.71 15.82
CA ASP A 244 -9.27 -0.91 17.02
C ASP A 244 -7.81 -0.88 17.52
N GLU A 245 -7.08 -2.00 17.42
CA GLU A 245 -5.63 -2.03 17.65
C GLU A 245 -4.87 -1.15 16.65
N LEU A 246 -5.16 -1.30 15.35
CA LEU A 246 -4.58 -0.46 14.30
C LEU A 246 -4.76 1.04 14.60
N ALA A 247 -5.96 1.45 15.04
CA ALA A 247 -6.26 2.84 15.36
C ALA A 247 -5.48 3.39 16.58
N ARG A 248 -4.97 2.52 17.45
CA ARG A 248 -4.09 2.90 18.58
C ARG A 248 -2.64 3.08 18.15
N VAL A 249 -2.16 2.26 17.21
CA VAL A 249 -0.75 2.27 16.78
C VAL A 249 -0.47 3.20 15.59
N ALA A 250 -1.48 3.44 14.73
CA ALA A 250 -1.36 4.24 13.52
C ALA A 250 -2.08 5.60 13.68
N PRO A 251 -1.36 6.72 13.87
CA PRO A 251 -1.96 8.04 14.11
C PRO A 251 -2.95 8.49 13.03
N ILE A 252 -2.77 8.03 11.79
CA ILE A 252 -3.67 8.36 10.68
C ILE A 252 -5.08 7.80 10.91
N TYR A 253 -5.25 6.69 11.62
CA TYR A 253 -6.55 6.08 11.94
C TYR A 253 -7.14 6.57 13.28
N GLU A 254 -6.45 7.48 13.99
CA GLU A 254 -6.86 7.98 15.30
C GLU A 254 -8.29 8.55 15.26
N GLY A 255 -9.14 8.07 16.17
CA GLY A 255 -10.53 8.52 16.32
C GLY A 255 -11.51 7.90 15.31
N MET A 256 -11.05 7.00 14.45
CA MET A 256 -11.93 6.11 13.68
C MET A 256 -12.37 4.94 14.57
N SER A 257 -13.56 4.41 14.29
CA SER A 257 -14.03 3.14 14.86
C SER A 257 -14.55 2.26 13.75
N TYR A 258 -14.36 0.95 13.87
CA TYR A 258 -14.80 0.00 12.85
C TYR A 258 -16.31 0.11 12.56
N ARG A 259 -17.12 0.30 13.60
CA ARG A 259 -18.58 0.49 13.48
C ARG A 259 -18.95 1.76 12.74
N GLY A 260 -18.24 2.86 12.99
CA GLY A 260 -18.55 4.14 12.35
C GLY A 260 -18.23 4.18 10.85
N ILE A 261 -17.46 3.24 10.30
CA ILE A 261 -17.11 3.24 8.87
C ILE A 261 -18.34 2.90 8.03
N GLY A 262 -18.77 3.86 7.21
CA GLY A 262 -19.92 3.75 6.31
C GLY A 262 -21.20 4.42 6.81
N ASP A 263 -21.23 4.91 8.05
CA ASP A 263 -22.36 5.71 8.57
C ASP A 263 -22.30 7.15 8.02
N ALA A 264 -23.41 7.71 7.55
CA ALA A 264 -23.45 9.04 6.93
C ALA A 264 -22.93 10.17 7.84
N THR A 265 -22.93 9.99 9.16
CA THR A 265 -22.40 10.91 10.17
C THR A 265 -20.86 10.89 10.29
N SER A 266 -20.19 9.86 9.77
CA SER A 266 -18.73 9.71 9.84
C SER A 266 -18.01 10.21 8.60
N ALA A 267 -18.72 10.62 7.54
CA ALA A 267 -18.12 11.10 6.28
C ALA A 267 -17.14 12.29 6.44
N GLY A 268 -17.23 13.05 7.54
CA GLY A 268 -16.28 14.11 7.90
C GLY A 268 -15.11 13.66 8.81
N ARG A 269 -15.21 12.49 9.45
CA ARG A 269 -14.22 11.90 10.39
C ARG A 269 -13.51 10.66 9.83
N SER A 270 -14.04 10.03 8.78
CA SER A 270 -13.49 8.83 8.13
C SER A 270 -12.35 9.14 7.16
N ARG A 271 -11.93 10.40 7.09
CA ARG A 271 -10.65 10.76 6.49
C ARG A 271 -9.60 10.66 7.59
N PRO A 272 -8.48 9.97 7.34
CA PRO A 272 -7.39 9.93 8.30
C PRO A 272 -7.08 11.35 8.79
N ARG A 273 -7.04 11.56 10.12
CA ARG A 273 -6.70 12.89 10.65
C ARG A 273 -5.27 13.17 10.20
N THR A 274 -5.11 14.16 9.33
CA THR A 274 -3.80 14.80 9.20
C THR A 274 -3.56 15.54 10.51
N THR A 275 -2.50 15.17 11.22
CA THR A 275 -2.16 15.74 12.53
C THR A 275 -2.18 17.27 12.43
N PRO A 276 -3.02 17.97 13.22
CA PRO A 276 -3.01 19.43 13.28
C PRO A 276 -1.69 19.84 13.95
N GLY A 277 -0.75 20.32 13.14
CA GLY A 277 0.63 20.60 13.54
C GLY A 277 1.65 20.38 12.43
N ARG A 278 1.31 19.59 11.39
CA ARG A 278 2.11 19.42 10.17
C ARG A 278 1.28 19.52 8.88
N THR A 279 0.14 20.18 8.91
CA THR A 279 -0.61 20.58 7.71
C THR A 279 -0.75 22.08 7.62
N CYS A 280 -0.15 22.61 6.55
CA CYS A 280 -0.44 23.93 6.02
C CYS A 280 -1.93 24.02 5.66
N TYR A 281 -2.66 24.78 6.49
CA TYR A 281 -3.89 25.51 6.19
C TYR A 281 -5.20 24.70 6.05
N THR A 282 -6.00 24.73 7.13
CA THR A 282 -7.43 24.98 7.01
C THR A 282 -7.71 26.38 7.57
N ARG A 283 -7.90 27.38 6.70
CA ARG A 283 -8.47 28.66 7.10
C ARG A 283 -9.99 28.50 7.05
N ARG A 284 -10.64 28.43 8.22
CA ARG A 284 -12.09 28.64 8.29
C ARG A 284 -12.35 30.10 7.92
N SER A 285 -13.11 30.30 6.86
CA SER A 285 -13.71 31.59 6.52
C SER A 285 -14.88 31.86 7.47
N SER A 286 -14.73 32.88 8.31
CA SER A 286 -15.80 33.73 8.81
C SER A 286 -15.54 35.13 8.27
#